data_AF-A0A529GH07-F1
#
_entry.id   AF-A0A529GH07-F1
#
_cell.length_a   1.000
_cell.length_b   1.000
_cell.length_c   1.000
_cell.angle_alpha   90.00
_cell.angle_beta   90.00
_cell.angle_gamma   90.00
#
_symmetry.space_group_name_H-M   'P 1'
#
loop_
_entity.id
_entity.type
_entity.pdbx_description
1 polymer ?
#
loop_
_entity_poly.entity_id
_entity_poly.type
_entity_poly.pdbx_seq_one_letter_code
_entity_poly.pdbx_strand_id
1 'polypeptide(L)'
;MKYTKQTLLALVAATACTTIGHAAFAQELSIMASGGAWQDAQRKAWFEPFSKETGVKILEQEYLGDLGKVKAMVDTGNVPIDLVTVETATVLQGCDAGILERLDYSKIGPRDKFIEGSALDCGVGLDAYGDILAYDPTVL
;
A
#
# COMPACT_ATOMS: atom_id res chain seq x y z
N MET A 1 -75.67 -22.75 -10.81
CA MET A 1 -74.71 -23.86 -10.71
C MET A 1 -73.70 -23.55 -9.61
N LYS A 2 -73.57 -24.47 -8.66
CA LYS A 2 -72.84 -24.38 -7.39
C LYS A 2 -71.34 -24.70 -7.58
N TYR A 3 -70.45 -24.06 -6.82
CA TYR A 3 -69.23 -24.58 -6.15
C TYR A 3 -68.69 -23.42 -5.28
N THR A 4 -69.03 -23.25 -3.98
CA THR A 4 -68.74 -24.02 -2.76
C THR A 4 -67.26 -24.09 -2.37
N LYS A 5 -66.89 -23.26 -1.39
CA LYS A 5 -65.88 -23.40 -0.29
C LYS A 5 -64.71 -24.38 -0.48
N GLN A 6 -63.48 -23.88 -0.40
CA GLN A 6 -62.42 -24.52 0.41
C GLN A 6 -61.50 -23.49 1.07
N THR A 7 -61.28 -23.76 2.35
CA THR A 7 -60.51 -23.01 3.34
C THR A 7 -59.08 -23.58 3.44
N LEU A 8 -58.17 -22.80 4.02
CA LEU A 8 -57.03 -23.19 4.85
C LEU A 8 -55.65 -23.49 4.20
N LEU A 9 -54.65 -23.05 4.98
CA LEU A 9 -53.28 -23.55 5.17
C LEU A 9 -52.13 -22.87 4.41
N ALA A 10 -51.62 -21.83 5.08
CA ALA A 10 -50.22 -21.64 5.46
C ALA A 10 -49.15 -22.31 4.58
N LEU A 11 -48.34 -21.49 3.93
CA LEU A 11 -46.93 -21.79 3.72
C LEU A 11 -46.11 -20.56 4.13
N VAL A 12 -45.58 -20.62 5.35
CA VAL A 12 -44.51 -19.74 5.82
C VAL A 12 -43.32 -20.03 4.92
N ALA A 13 -43.08 -19.16 3.94
CA ALA A 13 -41.90 -19.23 3.10
C ALA A 13 -40.69 -18.93 3.98
N ALA A 14 -39.84 -19.93 4.14
CA ALA A 14 -38.61 -19.89 4.90
C ALA A 14 -37.74 -18.71 4.44
N THR A 15 -37.51 -17.76 5.35
CA THR A 15 -36.43 -16.79 5.25
C THR A 15 -35.12 -17.55 5.39
N ALA A 16 -34.64 -18.12 4.28
CA ALA A 16 -33.28 -18.62 4.20
C ALA A 16 -32.35 -17.41 4.34
N CYS A 17 -31.75 -17.25 5.52
CA CYS A 17 -30.58 -16.43 5.73
C CYS A 17 -29.48 -16.93 4.79
N THR A 18 -29.39 -16.35 3.60
CA THR A 18 -28.18 -16.38 2.78
C THR A 18 -27.16 -15.50 3.49
N THR A 19 -26.45 -16.08 4.44
CA THR A 19 -25.15 -15.55 4.87
C THR A 19 -24.24 -15.65 3.66
N ILE A 20 -24.18 -14.59 2.86
CA ILE A 20 -23.10 -14.35 1.91
C ILE A 20 -21.85 -14.25 2.79
N GLY A 21 -21.16 -15.38 2.95
CA GLY A 21 -19.83 -15.40 3.51
C GLY A 21 -19.00 -14.45 2.66
N HIS A 22 -18.59 -13.33 3.26
CA HIS A 22 -17.53 -12.53 2.68
C HIS A 22 -16.32 -13.45 2.69
N ALA A 23 -15.96 -13.98 1.52
CA ALA A 23 -14.62 -14.50 1.31
C ALA A 23 -13.70 -13.31 1.60
N ALA A 24 -13.08 -13.32 2.80
CA ALA A 24 -12.04 -12.39 3.14
C ALA A 24 -10.87 -12.71 2.21
N PHE A 25 -10.81 -12.05 1.06
CA PHE A 25 -9.59 -12.02 0.27
C PHE A 25 -8.51 -11.48 1.21
N ALA A 26 -7.44 -12.26 1.40
CA ALA A 26 -6.27 -11.77 2.11
C ALA A 26 -5.82 -10.50 1.38
N GLN A 27 -5.89 -9.37 2.06
CA GLN A 27 -5.49 -8.09 1.50
C GLN A 27 -3.97 -8.12 1.36
N GLU A 28 -3.46 -7.86 0.16
CA GLU A 28 -2.03 -7.76 -0.12
C GLU A 28 -1.66 -6.29 -0.31
N LEU A 29 -0.45 -5.91 0.09
CA LEU A 29 0.14 -4.59 -0.15
C LEU A 29 1.53 -4.78 -0.76
N SER A 30 1.73 -4.27 -1.95
CA SER A 30 2.95 -4.42 -2.75
C SER A 30 3.85 -3.20 -2.61
N ILE A 31 5.09 -3.40 -2.16
CA ILE A 31 6.06 -2.35 -1.87
C ILE A 31 7.30 -2.56 -2.74
N MET A 32 7.74 -1.50 -3.42
CA MET A 32 8.98 -1.48 -4.18
C MET A 32 10.04 -0.59 -3.51
N ALA A 33 11.19 -1.16 -3.14
CA ALA A 33 12.24 -0.47 -2.39
C ALA A 33 13.66 -0.87 -2.82
N SER A 34 14.68 -0.27 -2.21
CA SER A 34 16.09 -0.42 -2.63
C SER A 34 16.74 -1.77 -2.29
N GLY A 35 16.06 -2.64 -1.54
CA GLY A 35 16.60 -3.95 -1.16
C GLY A 35 17.67 -3.93 -0.07
N GLY A 36 18.35 -5.07 0.07
CA GLY A 36 19.51 -5.25 0.94
C GLY A 36 19.25 -4.98 2.43
N ALA A 37 20.31 -4.57 3.15
CA ALA A 37 20.25 -4.34 4.59
C ALA A 37 19.24 -3.26 5.01
N TRP A 38 18.97 -2.29 4.12
CA TRP A 38 17.95 -1.28 4.38
C TRP A 38 16.57 -1.92 4.36
N GLN A 39 16.17 -2.60 3.29
CA GLN A 39 14.86 -3.23 3.23
C GLN A 39 14.66 -4.32 4.30
N ASP A 40 15.72 -5.03 4.70
CA ASP A 40 15.68 -5.94 5.85
C ASP A 40 15.34 -5.23 7.18
N ALA A 41 15.82 -4.00 7.37
CA ALA A 41 15.46 -3.21 8.54
C ALA A 41 13.99 -2.74 8.46
N GLN A 42 13.50 -2.33 7.29
CA GLN A 42 12.09 -2.00 7.08
C GLN A 42 11.18 -3.19 7.35
N ARG A 43 11.58 -4.39 6.92
CA ARG A 43 10.82 -5.62 7.15
C ARG A 43 10.59 -5.87 8.63
N LYS A 44 11.66 -5.78 9.42
CA LYS A 44 11.61 -5.99 10.87
C LYS A 44 10.89 -4.87 11.62
N ALA A 45 11.10 -3.61 11.20
CA ALA A 45 10.56 -2.45 11.88
C ALA A 45 9.09 -2.19 11.56
N TRP A 46 8.67 -2.45 10.31
CA TRP A 46 7.37 -2.03 9.78
C TRP A 46 6.57 -3.17 9.17
N PHE A 47 7.12 -3.92 8.20
CA PHE A 47 6.31 -4.84 7.40
C PHE A 47 5.79 -6.03 8.21
N GLU A 48 6.64 -6.67 9.01
CA GLU A 48 6.26 -7.79 9.88
C GLU A 48 5.28 -7.36 10.98
N PRO A 49 5.54 -6.26 11.75
CA PRO A 49 4.57 -5.75 12.71
C PRO A 49 3.22 -5.38 12.08
N PHE A 50 3.23 -4.67 10.96
CA PHE A 50 2.02 -4.28 10.24
C PHE A 50 1.23 -5.50 9.77
N SER A 51 1.90 -6.48 9.16
CA SER A 51 1.26 -7.72 8.71
C SER A 51 0.65 -8.50 9.88
N LYS A 52 1.35 -8.55 11.02
CA LYS A 52 0.89 -9.23 12.22
C LYS A 52 -0.33 -8.56 12.85
N GLU A 53 -0.38 -7.23 12.85
CA GLU A 53 -1.47 -6.46 13.43
C GLU A 53 -2.72 -6.46 12.55
N THR A 54 -2.54 -6.31 11.24
CA THR A 54 -3.64 -6.10 10.30
C THR A 54 -4.09 -7.37 9.56
N GLY A 55 -3.24 -8.39 9.52
CA GLY A 55 -3.43 -9.57 8.65
C GLY A 55 -3.18 -9.30 7.16
N VAL A 56 -2.79 -8.08 6.79
CA VAL A 56 -2.40 -7.72 5.40
C VAL A 56 -1.05 -8.35 5.10
N LYS A 57 -0.91 -8.98 3.94
CA LYS A 57 0.36 -9.55 3.49
C LYS A 57 1.16 -8.51 2.71
N ILE A 58 2.40 -8.25 3.13
CA ILE A 58 3.31 -7.41 2.36
C ILE A 58 4.01 -8.24 1.28
N LEU A 59 3.95 -7.76 0.04
CA LEU A 59 4.76 -8.25 -1.08
C LEU A 59 5.88 -7.24 -1.33
N GLU A 60 7.12 -7.72 -1.38
CA GLU A 60 8.29 -6.85 -1.53
C GLU A 60 8.95 -7.04 -2.90
N GLN A 61 9.35 -5.95 -3.52
CA GLN A 61 10.12 -5.93 -4.76
C GLN A 61 11.31 -4.99 -4.62
N GLU A 62 12.44 -5.38 -5.19
CA GLU A 62 13.64 -4.53 -5.21
C GLU A 62 13.75 -3.74 -6.52
N TYR A 63 14.23 -2.51 -6.44
CA TYR A 63 14.61 -1.69 -7.59
C TYR A 63 15.59 -0.58 -7.19
N LEU A 64 16.20 0.08 -8.18
CA LEU A 64 17.25 1.06 -7.95
C LEU A 64 16.80 2.53 -8.10
N GLY A 65 15.51 2.82 -7.89
CA GLY A 65 15.03 4.21 -7.93
C GLY A 65 14.67 4.76 -9.32
N ASP A 66 14.70 3.94 -10.38
CA ASP A 66 14.39 4.39 -11.74
C ASP A 66 12.90 4.75 -11.91
N LEU A 67 12.63 6.05 -12.03
CA LEU A 67 11.31 6.61 -12.27
C LEU A 67 10.71 6.13 -13.61
N GLY A 68 11.55 5.76 -14.58
CA GLY A 68 11.12 5.22 -15.88
C GLY A 68 10.31 3.92 -15.74
N LYS A 69 10.68 3.05 -14.79
CA LYS A 69 9.92 1.83 -14.48
C LYS A 69 8.54 2.16 -13.91
N VAL A 70 8.47 3.11 -12.98
CA VAL A 70 7.19 3.57 -12.38
C VAL A 70 6.31 4.21 -13.44
N LYS A 71 6.87 5.09 -14.25
CA LYS A 71 6.17 5.72 -15.36
C LYS A 71 5.62 4.70 -16.36
N ALA A 72 6.39 3.69 -16.74
CA ALA A 72 5.92 2.65 -17.66
C ALA A 72 4.73 1.86 -17.08
N MET A 73 4.74 1.56 -15.78
CA MET A 73 3.60 0.92 -15.11
C MET A 73 2.34 1.79 -15.17
N VAL A 74 2.49 3.10 -14.90
CA VAL A 74 1.38 4.07 -14.97
C VAL A 74 0.86 4.24 -16.40
N ASP A 75 1.75 4.45 -17.38
CA ASP A 75 1.40 4.68 -18.79
C ASP A 75 0.68 3.45 -19.40
N THR A 76 1.00 2.24 -18.94
CA THR A 76 0.34 0.99 -19.38
C THR A 76 -0.94 0.68 -18.62
N GLY A 77 -1.23 1.41 -17.54
CA GLY A 77 -2.36 1.13 -16.65
C GLY A 77 -2.21 -0.17 -15.84
N ASN A 78 -1.03 -0.79 -15.84
CA ASN A 78 -0.73 -1.99 -15.07
C ASN A 78 0.26 -1.64 -13.95
N VAL A 79 -0.28 -1.28 -12.79
CA VAL A 79 0.49 -0.84 -11.62
C VAL A 79 0.40 -1.91 -10.53
N PRO A 80 1.32 -2.91 -10.51
CA PRO A 80 1.30 -4.00 -9.53
C PRO A 80 1.91 -3.62 -8.17
N ILE A 81 2.14 -2.32 -7.93
CA ILE A 81 2.72 -1.78 -6.71
C ILE A 81 1.78 -0.77 -6.08
N ASP A 82 1.73 -0.75 -4.76
CA ASP A 82 0.95 0.20 -3.99
C ASP A 82 1.84 1.30 -3.39
N LEU A 83 3.06 0.94 -3.00
CA LEU A 83 4.04 1.87 -2.41
C LEU A 83 5.39 1.74 -3.11
N VAL A 84 6.08 2.87 -3.25
CA VAL A 84 7.46 2.93 -3.74
C VAL A 84 8.29 3.84 -2.85
N THR A 85 9.47 3.39 -2.45
CA THR A 85 10.45 4.24 -1.76
C THR A 85 11.40 4.84 -2.79
N VAL A 86 11.53 6.16 -2.76
CA VAL A 86 12.29 6.96 -3.72
C VAL A 86 13.00 8.09 -2.98
N GLU A 87 14.01 8.67 -3.61
CA GLU A 87 14.62 9.90 -3.14
C GLU A 87 13.67 11.09 -3.19
N THR A 88 13.90 12.09 -2.33
CA THR A 88 13.07 13.31 -2.25
C THR A 88 12.93 14.01 -3.61
N ALA A 89 14.03 14.14 -4.37
CA ALA A 89 14.00 14.74 -5.70
C ALA A 89 13.11 13.96 -6.68
N THR A 90 13.11 12.63 -6.56
CA THR A 90 12.31 11.71 -7.37
C THR A 90 10.82 11.80 -7.01
N VAL A 91 10.46 12.03 -5.73
CA VAL A 91 9.08 12.35 -5.33
C VAL A 91 8.58 13.60 -6.04
N LEU A 92 9.36 14.67 -6.01
CA LEU A 92 8.97 15.95 -6.63
C LEU A 92 8.75 15.79 -8.14
N GLN A 93 9.69 15.15 -8.83
CA GLN A 93 9.59 14.88 -10.27
C GLN A 93 8.38 13.99 -10.60
N GLY A 94 8.15 12.93 -9.83
CA GLY A 94 7.02 12.03 -10.04
C GLY A 94 5.66 12.68 -9.79
N CYS A 95 5.60 13.61 -8.81
CA CYS A 95 4.42 14.41 -8.52
C CYS A 95 4.10 15.37 -9.68
N ASP A 96 5.11 16.10 -10.18
CA ASP A 96 4.96 17.03 -11.31
C ASP A 96 4.58 16.31 -12.60
N ALA A 97 5.10 15.10 -12.80
CA ALA A 97 4.79 14.24 -13.94
C ALA A 97 3.43 13.53 -13.83
N GLY A 98 2.73 13.65 -12.70
CA GLY A 98 1.43 13.02 -12.45
C GLY A 98 1.47 11.49 -12.36
N ILE A 99 2.63 10.90 -12.04
CA ILE A 99 2.80 9.44 -11.90
C ILE A 99 2.77 8.98 -10.43
N LEU A 100 2.85 9.91 -9.48
CA LEU A 100 2.66 9.65 -8.05
C LEU A 100 1.35 10.30 -7.58
N GLU A 101 0.61 9.60 -6.73
CA GLU A 101 -0.63 10.12 -6.17
C GLU A 101 -0.37 11.17 -5.09
N ARG A 102 -1.25 12.18 -5.02
CA ARG A 102 -1.23 13.14 -3.92
C ARG A 102 -1.73 12.48 -2.64
N LEU A 103 -0.98 12.65 -1.56
CA LEU A 103 -1.27 12.03 -0.27
C LEU A 103 -2.37 12.78 0.49
N ASP A 104 -3.28 12.00 1.08
CA ASP A 104 -4.29 12.49 2.02
C ASP A 104 -3.74 12.47 3.46
N TYR A 105 -3.22 13.61 3.90
CA TYR A 105 -2.64 13.76 5.24
C TYR A 105 -3.65 13.60 6.38
N SER A 106 -4.95 13.64 6.11
CA SER A 106 -5.95 13.33 7.15
C SER A 106 -5.90 11.85 7.60
N LYS A 107 -5.33 10.97 6.76
CA LYS A 107 -5.15 9.53 7.05
C LYS A 107 -3.75 9.16 7.52
N ILE A 108 -2.78 10.06 7.37
CA ILE A 108 -1.36 9.82 7.70
C ILE A 108 -1.01 10.48 9.02
N GLY A 109 -1.32 11.76 9.17
CA GLY A 109 -0.96 12.56 10.33
C GLY A 109 -0.74 14.02 9.93
N PRO A 110 -0.79 14.96 10.89
CA PRO A 110 -0.60 16.37 10.59
C PRO A 110 0.85 16.64 10.17
N ARG A 111 1.03 17.53 9.18
CA ARG A 111 2.33 17.76 8.53
C ARG A 111 3.41 18.29 9.47
N ASP A 112 3.02 18.96 10.54
CA ASP A 112 3.91 19.51 11.57
C ASP A 112 4.53 18.44 12.49
N LYS A 113 4.13 17.17 12.36
CA LYS A 113 4.75 16.03 13.05
C LYS A 113 5.94 15.44 12.31
N PHE A 114 6.16 15.86 11.07
CA PHE A 114 7.28 15.42 10.25
C PHE A 114 8.42 16.42 10.31
N ILE A 115 9.61 15.98 9.93
CA ILE A 115 10.76 16.87 9.74
C ILE A 115 10.38 17.95 8.72
N GLU A 116 10.80 19.19 8.96
CA GLU A 116 10.52 20.30 8.05
C GLU A 116 10.97 19.94 6.63
N GLY A 117 10.06 20.09 5.67
CA GLY A 117 10.30 19.76 4.26
C GLY A 117 10.10 18.28 3.89
N SER A 118 9.83 17.36 4.83
CA SER A 118 9.65 15.93 4.52
C SER A 118 8.19 15.49 4.33
N ALA A 119 7.22 16.35 4.68
CA ALA A 119 5.80 16.13 4.38
C ALA A 119 5.43 16.76 3.02
N LEU A 120 5.71 16.04 1.93
CA LEU A 120 5.50 16.47 0.53
C LEU A 120 4.08 16.14 0.05
N ASP A 121 3.70 16.70 -1.09
CA ASP A 121 2.36 16.49 -1.63
C ASP A 121 2.10 15.07 -2.16
N CYS A 122 3.09 14.44 -2.78
CA CYS A 122 2.99 13.07 -3.32
C CYS A 122 3.93 12.06 -2.62
N GLY A 123 4.44 12.41 -1.44
CA GLY A 123 5.35 11.56 -0.68
C GLY A 123 5.49 12.03 0.77
N VAL A 124 5.91 11.12 1.64
CA VAL A 124 6.14 11.41 3.06
C VAL A 124 7.49 10.86 3.46
N GLY A 125 8.26 11.65 4.21
CA GLY A 125 9.58 11.28 4.69
C GLY A 125 9.55 10.03 5.54
N LEU A 126 10.36 9.04 5.17
CA LEU A 126 10.44 7.73 5.79
C LEU A 126 11.63 7.63 6.76
N ASP A 127 12.77 8.15 6.32
CA ASP A 127 14.04 8.16 7.03
C ASP A 127 14.85 9.42 6.68
N ALA A 128 15.84 9.72 7.52
CA ALA A 128 16.87 10.71 7.24
C ALA A 128 18.21 10.00 7.30
N TYR A 129 18.99 10.09 6.23
CA TYR A 129 20.26 9.40 6.09
C TYR A 129 21.38 10.38 5.75
N GLY A 130 22.62 9.90 5.81
CA GLY A 130 23.80 10.67 5.41
C GLY A 130 24.75 9.82 4.60
N ASP A 131 25.20 10.36 3.47
CA ASP A 131 26.26 9.76 2.68
C ASP A 131 27.62 10.09 3.32
N ILE A 132 28.38 9.05 3.64
CA ILE A 132 29.68 9.17 4.29
C ILE A 132 30.79 8.60 3.40
N LEU A 133 31.95 9.24 3.43
CA LEU A 133 33.16 8.66 2.84
C LEU A 133 33.60 7.47 3.69
N ALA A 134 33.67 6.29 3.08
CA ALA A 134 34.23 5.09 3.67
C ALA A 134 35.49 4.67 2.91
N TYR A 135 36.45 4.06 3.60
CA TYR A 135 37.67 3.51 3.01
C TYR A 135 38.01 2.16 3.64
N ASP A 136 38.75 1.34 2.90
CA ASP A 136 39.34 0.11 3.43
C ASP A 136 40.65 0.45 4.17
N PRO A 137 40.73 0.27 5.50
CA PRO A 137 41.92 0.59 6.27
C PRO A 137 43.09 -0.39 6.01
N THR A 138 42.90 -1.41 5.18
CA THR A 138 43.97 -2.32 4.76
C THR A 138 44.65 -1.91 3.45
N VAL A 139 44.04 -0.98 2.70
CA VAL A 139 44.53 -0.49 1.41
C VAL A 139 45.22 0.88 1.52
N LEU A 140 44.93 1.63 2.59
CA LEU A 140 45.59 2.89 2.97
C LEU A 140 46.50 2.67 4.19
#